data_AF-A0A7W6N8A7-F1
#
_entry.id   AF-A0A7W6N8A7-F1
#
_cell.length_a   1.000
_cell.length_b   1.000
_cell.length_c   1.000
_cell.angle_alpha   90.00
_cell.angle_beta   90.00
_cell.angle_gamma   90.00
#
_symmetry.space_group_name_H-M   'P 1'
#
loop_
_entity.id
_entity.type
_entity.pdbx_description
1 polymer ?
#
loop_
_entity_poly.entity_id
_entity_poly.type
_entity_poly.pdbx_seq_one_letter_code
_entity_poly.pdbx_strand_id
1 'polypeptide(L)' 'MAQAKSTNWRNVITIVSIMILVGAEVFGVAIAAGWAIAGLFELGDIVGYALMGLFSLFALYVLVNLWRRCVSVEPLTGRA' A
#
# COMPACT_ATOMS: atom_id res chain seq x y z
N MET A 1 -2.35 -28.69 -25.83
CA MET A 1 -3.49 -28.03 -25.16
C MET A 1 -2.91 -27.11 -24.10
N ALA A 2 -2.84 -25.80 -24.34
CA ALA A 2 -2.35 -24.85 -23.34
C ALA A 2 -3.40 -24.74 -22.22
N GLN A 3 -3.16 -25.40 -21.09
CA GLN A 3 -4.03 -25.33 -19.91
C GLN A 3 -4.07 -23.86 -19.45
N ALA A 4 -5.20 -23.18 -19.66
CA ALA A 4 -5.39 -21.84 -19.14
C ALA A 4 -5.26 -21.90 -17.61
N LYS A 5 -4.16 -21.33 -17.13
CA LYS A 5 -3.79 -21.24 -15.72
C LYS A 5 -4.94 -20.54 -14.97
N SER A 6 -5.77 -21.32 -14.26
CA SER A 6 -6.98 -20.83 -13.60
C SER A 6 -6.62 -19.79 -12.53
N THR A 7 -6.82 -18.51 -12.85
CA THR A 7 -6.68 -17.41 -11.89
C THR A 7 -7.76 -17.58 -10.82
N ASN A 8 -7.35 -17.59 -9.55
CA ASN A 8 -8.30 -17.67 -8.44
C ASN A 8 -8.88 -16.28 -8.17
N TRP A 9 -9.99 -15.96 -8.85
CA TRP A 9 -10.68 -14.66 -8.75
C TRP A 9 -11.12 -14.31 -7.33
N ARG A 10 -11.42 -15.30 -6.48
CA ARG A 10 -11.79 -15.04 -5.09
C ARG A 10 -10.62 -14.46 -4.30
N ASN A 11 -9.44 -15.08 -4.42
CA ASN A 11 -8.22 -14.59 -3.79
C ASN A 11 -7.84 -13.20 -4.31
N VAL A 12 -8.01 -12.95 -5.62
CA VAL A 12 -7.76 -11.62 -6.21
C VAL A 12 -8.64 -10.56 -5.53
N ILE A 13 -9.94 -10.80 -5.38
CA ILE A 13 -10.86 -9.86 -4.74
C ILE A 13 -10.45 -9.64 -3.28
N THR A 14 -10.17 -10.71 -2.52
CA THR A 14 -9.73 -10.61 -1.13
C THR A 14 -8.48 -9.72 -0.99
N ILE A 15 -7.45 -9.99 -1.79
CA ILE A 15 -6.19 -9.25 -1.73
C ILE A 15 -6.43 -7.78 -2.10
N VAL A 16 -7.16 -7.51 -3.19
CA VAL A 16 -7.45 -6.13 -3.62
C VAL A 16 -8.24 -5.37 -2.57
N SER A 17 -9.25 -5.98 -1.95
CA SER A 17 -10.03 -5.34 -0.88
C SER A 17 -9.16 -4.97 0.32
N ILE A 18 -8.31 -5.89 0.79
CA ILE A 18 -7.39 -5.62 1.91
C ILE A 18 -6.40 -4.50 1.54
N MET A 19 -5.87 -4.53 0.32
CA MET A 19 -4.92 -3.53 -0.16
C MET A 19 -5.52 -2.13 -0.24
N ILE A 20 -6.80 -2.02 -0.61
CA ILE A 20 -7.51 -0.73 -0.62
C ILE A 20 -7.77 -0.26 0.81
N LEU A 21 -8.31 -1.13 1.67
CA LEU A 21 -8.63 -0.78 3.06
C LEU A 21 -7.38 -0.31 3.81
N VAL A 22 -6.35 -1.16 3.86
CA VAL A 22 -5.10 -0.85 4.57
C VAL A 22 -4.32 0.26 3.85
N GLY A 23 -4.35 0.27 2.52
CA GLY A 23 -3.67 1.31 1.72
C GLY A 23 -4.19 2.71 2.02
N ALA A 24 -5.51 2.89 2.03
CA ALA A 24 -6.10 4.19 2.33
C ALA A 24 -5.71 4.70 3.72
N GLU A 25 -5.73 3.83 4.73
CA GLU A 25 -5.34 4.20 6.10
C GLU A 25 -3.85 4.54 6.21
N VAL A 26 -2.97 3.70 5.66
CA VAL A 26 -1.51 3.90 5.75
C VAL A 26 -1.08 5.18 5.01
N PHE A 27 -1.64 5.45 3.83
CA PHE A 27 -1.38 6.70 3.11
C PHE A 27 -1.96 7.92 3.82
N GLY A 28 -3.19 7.81 4.36
CA GLY A 28 -3.81 8.87 5.13
C GLY A 28 -2.97 9.27 6.34
N VAL A 29 -2.51 8.29 7.12
CA VAL A 29 -1.63 8.52 8.27
C VAL A 29 -0.29 9.11 7.84
N ALA A 30 0.32 8.61 6.77
CA ALA A 30 1.60 9.11 6.28
C ALA A 30 1.54 10.58 5.86
N ILE A 31 0.52 10.97 5.08
CA ILE A 31 0.36 12.36 4.62
C ILE A 31 0.01 13.27 5.80
N ALA A 32 -0.92 12.84 6.67
CA ALA A 32 -1.31 13.60 7.85
C ALA A 32 -0.13 13.81 8.82
N ALA A 33 0.71 12.80 9.02
CA ALA A 33 1.92 12.91 9.83
C ALA A 33 2.93 13.90 9.21
N GLY A 34 3.12 13.86 7.88
CA GLY A 34 3.99 14.79 7.17
C GLY A 34 3.53 16.23 7.32
N TRP A 35 2.23 16.48 7.15
CA TRP A 35 1.61 17.78 7.40
C TRP A 35 1.78 18.24 8.85
N ALA A 36 1.49 17.37 9.81
CA ALA A 36 1.55 17.69 11.23
C ALA A 36 2.97 18.06 11.68
N ILE A 37 3.97 17.28 11.30
CA ILE A 37 5.38 17.57 11.63
C ILE A 37 5.81 18.90 10.98
N ALA A 38 5.47 19.12 9.71
CA ALA A 38 5.81 20.36 9.02
C ALA A 38 5.23 21.60 9.72
N GLY A 39 3.96 21.52 10.14
CA GLY A 39 3.27 22.59 10.85
C GLY A 39 3.81 22.83 12.26
N LEU A 40 4.12 21.78 13.02
CA LEU A 40 4.62 21.89 14.39
C LEU A 40 5.99 22.55 14.50
N PHE A 41 6.84 22.38 13.49
CA PHE A 41 8.19 22.96 13.44
C PHE A 41 8.29 24.22 12.55
N GLU A 42 7.16 24.72 12.03
CA GLU A 42 7.11 25.90 11.13
C GLU A 42 8.10 25.80 9.95
N LEU A 43 8.29 24.60 9.39
CA LEU A 43 9.32 24.29 8.39
C LEU A 43 9.04 24.88 6.99
N GLY A 44 7.89 25.52 6.80
CA GLY A 44 7.43 26.06 5.52
C GLY A 44 6.90 24.99 4.55
N ASP A 45 6.23 25.45 3.48
CA ASP A 45 5.49 24.59 2.56
C ASP A 45 6.38 23.60 1.80
N ILE A 46 7.57 24.03 1.37
CA ILE A 46 8.49 23.19 0.59
C ILE A 46 8.92 21.95 1.38
N VAL A 47 9.32 22.15 2.65
CA VAL A 47 9.73 21.05 3.52
C VAL A 47 8.52 20.21 3.92
N GLY A 48 7.34 20.82 4.09
CA GLY A 48 6.10 20.09 4.32
C GLY A 48 5.76 19.12 3.20
N TYR A 49 5.81 19.56 1.94
CA TYR A 49 5.60 18.68 0.80
C TYR A 49 6.68 17.60 0.68
N ALA A 50 7.94 17.93 1.01
CA ALA A 50 9.02 16.94 1.03
C ALA A 50 8.78 15.85 2.09
N LEU A 51 8.33 16.22 3.30
CA LEU A 51 7.99 15.28 4.37
C LEU A 51 6.78 14.40 4.01
N MET A 52 5.72 14.99 3.48
CA MET A 52 4.56 14.23 2.99
C MET A 52 4.96 13.24 1.90
N GLY A 53 5.80 13.66 0.95
CA GLY A 53 6.33 12.79 -0.10
C GLY A 53 7.18 11.65 0.47
N LEU A 54 8.07 11.95 1.40
CA LEU A 54 8.92 10.95 2.06
C LEU A 54 8.10 9.91 2.83
N PHE A 55 7.11 10.34 3.61
CA PHE A 55 6.24 9.43 4.34
C PHE A 55 5.32 8.64 3.40
N SER A 56 4.87 9.23 2.29
CA SER A 56 4.11 8.51 1.26
C SER A 56 4.94 7.42 0.58
N LEU A 57 6.24 7.65 0.36
CA LEU A 57 7.16 6.62 -0.12
C LEU A 57 7.31 5.49 0.90
N PHE A 58 7.39 5.82 2.19
CA PHE A 58 7.41 4.83 3.26
C PHE A 58 6.09 4.03 3.32
N ALA A 59 4.94 4.70 3.20
CA ALA A 59 3.62 4.05 3.08
C ALA A 59 3.58 3.09 1.89
N LEU A 60 4.07 3.50 0.72
CA LEU A 60 4.15 2.65 -0.45
C LEU A 60 5.03 1.41 -0.20
N TYR A 61 6.17 1.58 0.47
CA TYR A 61 7.04 0.45 0.85
C TYR A 61 6.31 -0.54 1.76
N VAL A 62 5.57 -0.06 2.77
CA VAL A 62 4.75 -0.91 3.64
C VAL A 62 3.68 -1.65 2.84
N LEU A 63 3.03 -0.97 1.90
CA LEU A 63 1.97 -1.54 1.08
C LEU A 63 2.48 -2.63 0.13
N VAL A 64 3.67 -2.44 -0.44
CA VAL A 64 4.36 -3.47 -1.24
C VAL A 64 4.71 -4.70 -0.39
N ASN A 65 5.12 -4.51 0.85
CA ASN A 65 5.38 -5.62 1.77
C ASN A 65 4.09 -6.37 2.13
N LEU A 66 3.00 -5.65 2.37
CA LEU A 66 1.68 -6.24 2.60
C LEU A 66 1.24 -7.08 1.39
N TRP A 67 1.34 -6.53 0.18
CA TRP A 67 1.01 -7.24 -1.07
C TRP A 67 1.78 -8.56 -1.17
N ARG A 68 3.09 -8.53 -0.94
CA ARG A 68 3.94 -9.74 -0.98
C ARG A 68 3.48 -10.80 0.03
N ARG A 69 3.09 -10.39 1.23
CA ARG A 69 2.55 -11.30 2.26
C ARG A 69 1.20 -11.88 1.86
N CYS A 70 0.28 -11.04 1.38
CA CYS A 70 -1.03 -11.47 0.91
C CYS A 70 -0.92 -12.50 -0.23
N VAL A 71 -0.09 -12.24 -1.24
CA VAL A 71 0.13 -13.18 -2.36
C VAL A 71 0.83 -14.47 -1.91
N SER A 72 1.65 -14.42 -0.87
CA SER A 72 2.28 -15.62 -0.30
C SER A 72 1.29 -16.52 0.44
N VAL A 73 0.28 -15.93 1.09
CA VAL A 73 -0.75 -16.67 1.84
C VAL A 73 -1.88 -17.13 0.92
N GLU A 74 -2.32 -16.26 0.01
CA GLU A 74 -3.37 -16.54 -0.98
C GLU A 74 -2.80 -16.40 -2.41
N PRO A 75 -2.25 -17.48 -3.00
CA PRO A 75 -1.70 -17.44 -4.34
C PRO A 75 -2.76 -17.03 -5.37
N LEU A 76 -2.40 -16.07 -6.24
CA LEU A 76 -3.27 -15.57 -7.32
C LEU A 76 -3.57 -16.63 -8.40
N THR A 77 -2.80 -17.72 -8.40
CA THR A 77 -3.08 -18.88 -9.23
C THR A 77 -3.08 -20.16 -8.42
N GLY A 78 -4.09 -21.01 -8.64
CA GLY A 78 -4.02 -22.41 -8.23
C GLY A 78 -2.77 -23.08 -8.78
N ARG A 79 -2.01 -23.75 -7.90
CA ARG A 79 -1.03 -24.74 -8.35
C ARG A 79 -1.81 -25.89 -9.00
N ALA A 80 -1.42 -26.26 -10.22
CA ALA A 80 -1.90 -27.47 -10.87
C ALA A 80 -1.45 -28.71 -10.09
#